data_AF-A0A2P6TRJ4-F1
#
_entry.id   AF-A0A2P6TRJ4-F1
#
_cell.length_a   1.000
_cell.length_b   1.000
_cell.length_c   1.000
_cell.angle_alpha   90.00
_cell.angle_beta   90.00
_cell.angle_gamma   90.00
#
_symmetry.space_group_name_H-M   'P 1'
#
loop_
_entity.id
_entity.type
_entity.pdbx_description
1 polymer ?
#
loop_
_entity_poly.entity_id
_entity_poly.type
_entity_poly.pdbx_seq_one_letter_code
_entity_poly.pdbx_strand_id
1 'polypeptide(L)'
;MRTRRAARAAGPGDALSALPDDLLELCMPCTRDFDWPLGTLRLVCKRWKRIFDSSALLTRPSCAQLAAASGLTSLRVGDFQYEVPDELWSSVACMPALANLEIEVHTGMGTTVAIGSRARECLAACTQLARLKLAEGYVEGSGDEPGEFALLPGATRLSALRELELHGNVSSLGDLWQHTGLTRLVLLDSIDSYPAAPDGSGSSLPALLQAELGTDQRHIELPEQHRLFAALNNVTRLTLRSATEWLDDSDDVHYNALHGLSQLERLRSLELTGRLKSIPDTVRGLTSLKLLNVTEFGLRQLPEGPYLLGLRTLLMQGHRMRRLPPALSTARSLEVLDAMPSVDSLLWNARAGSPLLLLQPDDLSLLAALPALRLLCLPMHQKLFQHRKDDPRQQAAAIQQVLLSAAFCALLPQLAVVSSCAAQAPALFQEPAFEGGLRPDKLREVQEATQLVWVGLGQERQQGMLGVLRRAAEAGELSPQAVALLEAYPPQPAGQSSQAGWRSWPVD
;
A
#
# COMPACT_ATOMS: atom_id res chain seq x y z
N MET A 1 9.16 -16.58 39.22
CA MET A 1 8.53 -17.91 39.47
C MET A 1 7.35 -17.86 40.44
N ARG A 2 7.38 -17.07 41.54
CA ARG A 2 6.21 -16.91 42.45
C ARG A 2 4.97 -16.28 41.79
N THR A 3 5.15 -15.35 40.85
CA THR A 3 4.07 -14.75 40.05
C THR A 3 3.51 -15.66 38.94
N ARG A 4 4.30 -16.64 38.46
CA ARG A 4 3.83 -17.67 37.50
C ARG A 4 2.83 -18.66 38.13
N ARG A 5 2.88 -18.85 39.45
CA ARG A 5 1.89 -19.64 40.18
C ARG A 5 0.63 -18.83 40.52
N ALA A 6 0.75 -17.53 40.75
CA ALA A 6 -0.40 -16.65 41.02
C ALA A 6 -1.38 -16.59 39.83
N ALA A 7 -0.88 -16.41 38.60
CA ALA A 7 -1.71 -16.38 37.39
C ALA A 7 -2.34 -17.75 37.02
N ARG A 8 -1.84 -18.86 37.57
CA ARG A 8 -2.42 -20.21 37.41
C ARG A 8 -3.33 -20.64 38.57
N ALA A 9 -3.24 -19.97 39.71
CA ALA A 9 -3.98 -20.30 40.94
C ALA A 9 -5.17 -19.36 41.19
N ALA A 10 -5.17 -18.18 40.57
CA ALA A 10 -6.34 -17.31 40.51
C ALA A 10 -7.41 -17.96 39.62
N GLY A 11 -8.57 -18.26 40.19
CA GLY A 11 -9.74 -18.67 39.40
C GLY A 11 -10.18 -17.57 38.42
N PRO A 12 -11.17 -17.84 37.55
CA PRO A 12 -11.59 -16.96 36.44
C PRO A 12 -12.02 -15.53 36.84
N GLY A 13 -12.10 -15.20 38.13
CA GLY A 13 -12.40 -13.86 38.66
C GLY A 13 -11.20 -13.02 39.12
N ASP A 14 -10.02 -13.59 39.36
CA ASP A 14 -8.93 -12.90 40.10
C ASP A 14 -7.72 -12.49 39.25
N ALA A 15 -7.64 -12.93 37.99
CA ALA A 15 -6.47 -12.69 37.14
C ALA A 15 -6.30 -11.21 36.69
N LEU A 16 -7.34 -10.38 36.84
CA LEU A 16 -7.34 -8.96 36.45
C LEU A 16 -7.20 -7.97 37.62
N SER A 17 -7.16 -8.46 38.86
CA SER A 17 -7.02 -7.61 40.06
C SER A 17 -5.67 -6.87 40.15
N ALA A 18 -4.74 -7.17 39.25
CA ALA A 18 -3.52 -6.40 39.06
C ALA A 18 -3.13 -6.41 37.57
N LEU A 19 -3.79 -5.57 36.76
CA LEU A 19 -3.17 -5.14 35.50
C LEU A 19 -1.78 -4.56 35.86
N PRO A 20 -0.68 -5.00 35.21
CA PRO A 20 0.64 -4.50 35.56
C PRO A 20 0.70 -2.98 35.31
N ASP A 21 1.29 -2.22 36.24
CA ASP A 21 1.57 -0.78 36.04
C ASP A 21 2.42 -0.52 34.77
N ASP A 22 3.12 -1.55 34.31
CA ASP A 22 3.97 -1.57 33.13
C ASP A 22 3.23 -1.98 31.83
N LEU A 23 1.90 -2.08 31.83
CA LEU A 23 1.10 -2.47 30.65
C LEU A 23 1.12 -1.35 29.58
N LEU A 24 1.41 -1.72 28.34
CA LEU A 24 1.60 -0.81 27.20
C LEU A 24 0.46 -0.90 26.18
N GLU A 25 0.02 -2.13 25.88
CA GLU A 25 -1.03 -2.39 24.92
C GLU A 25 -2.02 -3.41 25.47
N LEU A 26 -3.31 -3.13 25.29
CA LEU A 26 -4.42 -4.02 25.59
C LEU A 26 -5.31 -4.13 24.34
N CYS A 27 -5.51 -5.35 23.82
CA CYS A 27 -6.53 -5.63 22.80
C CYS A 27 -7.56 -6.61 23.34
N MET A 28 -8.83 -6.21 23.34
CA MET A 28 -9.93 -7.12 23.63
C MET A 28 -10.43 -7.77 22.33
N PRO A 29 -10.71 -9.08 22.33
CA PRO A 29 -11.23 -9.76 21.14
C PRO A 29 -12.68 -9.38 20.84
N CYS A 30 -12.99 -9.26 19.54
CA CYS A 30 -14.34 -9.09 19.00
C CYS A 30 -14.97 -10.47 18.77
N THR A 31 -16.23 -10.66 19.16
CA THR A 31 -16.87 -11.97 19.07
C THR A 31 -17.47 -12.19 17.68
N ARG A 32 -17.17 -13.34 17.08
CA ARG A 32 -17.89 -13.90 15.93
C ARG A 32 -18.74 -15.06 16.45
N ASP A 33 -20.03 -14.98 16.17
CA ASP A 33 -21.03 -16.04 16.24
C ASP A 33 -21.30 -16.72 17.60
N PHE A 34 -22.60 -16.93 17.84
CA PHE A 34 -23.13 -17.87 18.80
C PHE A 34 -22.51 -19.27 18.52
N ASP A 35 -21.89 -19.88 19.53
CA ASP A 35 -21.33 -21.25 19.58
C ASP A 35 -19.85 -21.51 19.15
N TRP A 36 -18.83 -20.89 19.79
CA TRP A 36 -17.56 -21.52 20.29
C TRP A 36 -16.68 -20.47 21.05
N PRO A 37 -15.63 -20.83 21.84
CA PRO A 37 -15.09 -19.97 22.89
C PRO A 37 -14.02 -18.95 22.41
N LEU A 38 -14.21 -17.72 22.89
CA LEU A 38 -13.20 -16.77 23.40
C LEU A 38 -12.04 -16.42 22.45
N GLY A 39 -12.15 -15.25 21.82
CA GLY A 39 -11.00 -14.63 21.17
C GLY A 39 -9.85 -14.35 22.15
N THR A 40 -8.67 -14.14 21.59
CA THR A 40 -7.43 -13.96 22.34
C THR A 40 -7.28 -12.51 22.80
N LEU A 41 -7.16 -12.29 24.10
CA LEU A 41 -6.86 -11.00 24.69
C LEU A 41 -5.35 -10.71 24.58
N ARG A 42 -4.95 -9.66 23.87
CA ARG A 42 -3.52 -9.33 23.67
C ARG A 42 -3.06 -8.36 24.75
N LEU A 43 -2.00 -8.74 25.48
CA LEU A 43 -1.32 -7.89 26.47
C LEU A 43 0.14 -7.70 26.09
N VAL A 44 0.60 -6.44 26.03
CA VAL A 44 2.03 -6.11 25.87
C VAL A 44 2.48 -5.28 27.07
N CYS A 45 3.57 -5.67 27.72
CA CYS A 45 4.06 -5.04 28.95
C CYS A 45 5.56 -4.72 28.85
N LYS A 46 6.02 -3.61 29.45
CA LYS A 46 7.45 -3.20 29.45
C LYS A 46 8.40 -4.31 29.94
N ARG A 47 7.97 -5.07 30.96
CA ARG A 47 8.78 -6.16 31.55
C ARG A 47 8.78 -7.43 30.71
N TRP A 48 7.69 -7.69 29.99
CA TRP A 48 7.50 -8.92 29.23
C TRP A 48 7.20 -8.51 27.79
N LYS A 49 8.22 -8.48 26.93
CA LYS A 49 8.07 -8.32 25.47
C LYS A 49 7.32 -9.51 24.80
N ARG A 50 6.35 -10.12 25.48
CA ARG A 50 5.63 -11.33 25.06
C ARG A 50 4.13 -11.13 25.13
N ILE A 51 3.48 -11.54 24.05
CA ILE A 51 2.03 -11.70 23.91
C ILE A 51 1.56 -12.80 24.86
N PHE A 52 0.53 -12.53 25.66
CA PHE A 52 -0.21 -13.56 26.39
C PHE A 52 -1.45 -13.94 25.59
N ASP A 53 -1.40 -15.06 24.90
CA ASP A 53 -2.57 -15.66 24.26
C ASP A 53 -3.28 -16.57 25.28
N SER A 54 -4.30 -16.08 25.97
CA SER A 54 -5.16 -16.95 26.80
C SER A 54 -6.62 -16.79 26.42
N SER A 55 -7.08 -17.64 25.51
CA SER A 55 -8.47 -17.77 25.06
C SER A 55 -9.41 -18.47 26.07
N ALA A 56 -9.08 -18.51 27.37
CA ALA A 56 -9.92 -19.25 28.33
C ALA A 56 -9.93 -18.73 29.79
N LEU A 57 -9.09 -17.75 30.15
CA LEU A 57 -8.79 -17.47 31.57
C LEU A 57 -8.92 -16.00 32.01
N LEU A 58 -9.27 -15.08 31.11
CA LEU A 58 -9.44 -13.67 31.44
C LEU A 58 -10.89 -13.24 31.15
N THR A 59 -11.58 -12.80 32.19
CA THR A 59 -12.85 -12.06 32.08
C THR A 59 -12.59 -10.69 31.44
N ARG A 60 -13.60 -10.01 30.86
CA ARG A 60 -13.38 -8.66 30.29
C ARG A 60 -13.02 -7.69 31.43
N PRO A 61 -11.95 -6.86 31.31
CA PRO A 61 -11.63 -5.87 32.34
C PRO A 61 -12.78 -4.88 32.51
N SER A 62 -13.14 -4.55 33.75
CA SER A 62 -14.12 -3.51 34.01
C SER A 62 -13.56 -2.13 33.68
N CYS A 63 -14.43 -1.16 33.39
CA CYS A 63 -14.04 0.23 33.18
C CYS A 63 -13.20 0.78 34.36
N ALA A 64 -13.55 0.42 35.60
CA ALA A 64 -12.77 0.79 36.78
C ALA A 64 -11.33 0.24 36.77
N GLN A 65 -11.11 -0.97 36.23
CA GLN A 65 -9.77 -1.55 36.09
C GLN A 65 -8.97 -0.86 34.97
N LEU A 66 -9.64 -0.48 33.87
CA LEU A 66 -9.02 0.33 32.81
C LEU A 66 -8.57 1.69 33.34
N ALA A 67 -9.42 2.39 34.11
CA ALA A 67 -9.07 3.68 34.70
C ALA A 67 -7.83 3.63 35.61
N ALA A 68 -7.56 2.48 36.24
CA ALA A 68 -6.38 2.27 37.07
C ALA A 68 -5.08 2.09 36.27
N ALA A 69 -5.18 1.71 34.98
CA ALA A 69 -4.05 1.46 34.09
C ALA A 69 -3.47 2.75 33.48
N SER A 70 -3.03 3.69 34.34
CA SER A 70 -2.52 5.02 33.94
C SER A 70 -1.29 5.00 33.03
N GLY A 71 -0.53 3.89 33.01
CA GLY A 71 0.65 3.69 32.17
C GLY A 71 0.38 3.20 30.75
N LEU A 72 -0.89 2.93 30.41
CA LEU A 72 -1.29 2.35 29.13
C LEU A 72 -1.10 3.36 27.99
N THR A 73 -0.37 2.95 26.95
CA THR A 73 -0.07 3.79 25.78
C THR A 73 -0.94 3.49 24.57
N SER A 74 -1.49 2.27 24.50
CA SER A 74 -2.33 1.81 23.40
C SER A 74 -3.51 0.99 23.94
N LEU A 75 -4.72 1.35 23.53
CA LEU A 75 -5.95 0.66 23.92
C LEU A 75 -6.77 0.32 22.68
N ARG A 76 -7.03 -0.97 22.48
CA ARG A 76 -8.00 -1.47 21.50
C ARG A 76 -9.15 -2.17 22.20
N VAL A 77 -10.34 -1.65 21.96
CA VAL A 77 -11.59 -2.12 22.55
C VAL A 77 -12.62 -2.25 21.42
N GLY A 78 -13.47 -3.25 21.46
CA GLY A 78 -14.39 -3.53 20.37
C GLY A 78 -15.62 -4.30 20.84
N ASP A 79 -16.43 -4.76 19.88
CA ASP A 79 -17.62 -5.59 20.13
C ASP A 79 -18.76 -4.84 20.83
N PHE A 80 -18.82 -3.51 20.68
CA PHE A 80 -19.91 -2.69 21.22
C PHE A 80 -21.10 -2.74 20.27
N GLN A 81 -22.29 -3.08 20.78
CA GLN A 81 -23.52 -3.01 20.00
C GLN A 81 -24.13 -1.61 20.14
N TYR A 82 -24.32 -0.93 19.03
CA TYR A 82 -24.98 0.37 18.87
C TYR A 82 -24.26 1.57 19.49
N GLU A 83 -23.76 1.49 20.73
CA GLU A 83 -23.12 2.62 21.42
C GLU A 83 -21.93 2.20 22.28
N VAL A 84 -20.98 3.13 22.44
CA VAL A 84 -19.83 2.97 23.33
C VAL A 84 -20.21 3.43 24.75
N PRO A 85 -20.05 2.59 25.79
CA PRO A 85 -20.44 2.93 27.16
C PRO A 85 -19.76 4.19 27.71
N ASP A 86 -20.52 5.02 28.43
CA ASP A 86 -20.05 6.24 29.09
C ASP A 86 -18.94 5.98 30.13
N GLU A 87 -18.98 4.81 30.76
CA GLU A 87 -17.96 4.37 31.72
C GLU A 87 -16.60 4.16 31.04
N LEU A 88 -16.59 3.73 29.77
CA LEU A 88 -15.36 3.52 29.02
C LEU A 88 -14.69 4.86 28.73
N TRP A 89 -15.46 5.85 28.26
CA TRP A 89 -14.96 7.20 28.04
C TRP A 89 -14.40 7.80 29.33
N SER A 90 -15.13 7.67 30.43
CA SER A 90 -14.69 8.13 31.75
C SER A 90 -13.39 7.47 32.19
N SER A 91 -13.16 6.21 31.78
CA SER A 91 -11.93 5.47 32.09
C SER A 91 -10.76 5.90 31.22
N VAL A 92 -11.00 6.13 29.92
CA VAL A 92 -10.03 6.67 28.97
C VAL A 92 -9.54 8.05 29.42
N ALA A 93 -10.43 8.91 29.93
CA ALA A 93 -10.07 10.23 30.47
C ALA A 93 -9.01 10.16 31.60
N CYS A 94 -8.96 9.04 32.33
CA CYS A 94 -8.02 8.80 33.42
C CYS A 94 -6.67 8.24 32.95
N MET A 95 -6.44 8.06 31.64
CA MET A 95 -5.21 7.51 31.06
C MET A 95 -4.33 8.60 30.42
N PRO A 96 -3.49 9.30 31.21
CA PRO A 96 -2.70 10.43 30.69
C PRO A 96 -1.62 10.03 29.67
N ALA A 97 -1.19 8.75 29.67
CA ALA A 97 -0.18 8.23 28.75
C ALA A 97 -0.77 7.66 27.45
N LEU A 98 -2.10 7.65 27.29
CA LEU A 98 -2.75 7.02 26.15
C LEU A 98 -2.45 7.80 24.86
N ALA A 99 -1.74 7.15 23.96
CA ALA A 99 -1.33 7.72 22.68
C ALA A 99 -2.14 7.16 21.51
N ASN A 100 -2.58 5.91 21.60
CA ASN A 100 -3.35 5.23 20.56
C ASN A 100 -4.65 4.66 21.15
N LEU A 101 -5.78 5.01 20.55
CA LEU A 101 -7.09 4.48 20.91
C LEU A 101 -7.77 3.92 19.67
N GLU A 102 -8.17 2.66 19.72
CA GLU A 102 -8.94 1.99 18.67
C GLU A 102 -10.24 1.44 19.27
N ILE A 103 -11.36 1.83 18.67
CA ILE A 103 -12.70 1.45 19.11
C ILE A 103 -13.45 0.84 17.94
N GLU A 104 -13.97 -0.38 18.12
CA GLU A 104 -14.84 -1.06 17.16
C GLU A 104 -16.28 -1.10 17.67
N VAL A 105 -17.23 -0.61 16.86
CA VAL A 105 -18.67 -0.53 17.20
C VAL A 105 -19.48 -1.19 16.08
N HIS A 106 -20.36 -2.10 16.43
CA HIS A 106 -21.36 -2.65 15.53
C HIS A 106 -22.55 -1.71 15.48
N THR A 107 -22.81 -1.12 14.32
CA THR A 107 -23.97 -0.25 14.13
C THR A 107 -25.04 -0.99 13.32
N GLY A 108 -26.30 -0.56 13.44
CA GLY A 108 -27.44 -1.14 12.71
C GLY A 108 -28.20 -0.09 11.92
N MET A 109 -29.11 -0.54 11.05
CA MET A 109 -29.94 0.29 10.16
C MET A 109 -30.46 1.58 10.82
N GLY A 110 -30.09 2.74 10.25
CA GLY A 110 -30.59 4.05 10.67
C GLY A 110 -30.08 4.55 12.03
N THR A 111 -29.07 3.89 12.61
CA THR A 111 -28.41 4.36 13.83
C THR A 111 -27.20 5.22 13.48
N THR A 112 -27.13 6.43 14.05
CA THR A 112 -25.94 7.26 13.97
C THR A 112 -25.18 7.13 15.28
N VAL A 113 -24.01 6.50 15.25
CA VAL A 113 -23.11 6.46 16.40
C VAL A 113 -22.39 7.79 16.49
N ALA A 114 -23.00 8.72 17.21
CA ALA A 114 -22.37 10.00 17.51
C ALA A 114 -21.40 9.82 18.69
N ILE A 115 -20.16 10.28 18.52
CA ILE A 115 -19.31 10.54 19.69
C ILE A 115 -19.92 11.74 20.43
N GLY A 116 -20.69 11.45 21.47
CA GLY A 116 -21.41 12.44 22.27
C GLY A 116 -20.47 13.42 23.00
N SER A 117 -21.04 14.50 23.55
CA SER A 117 -20.30 15.55 24.26
C SER A 117 -19.41 15.02 25.39
N ARG A 118 -19.87 14.00 26.12
CA ARG A 118 -19.15 13.40 27.25
C ARG A 118 -17.92 12.60 26.80
N ALA A 119 -18.05 11.78 25.77
CA ALA A 119 -16.94 11.08 25.14
C ALA A 119 -15.84 12.05 24.68
N ARG A 120 -16.26 13.21 24.17
CA ARG A 120 -15.35 14.25 23.69
C ARG A 120 -14.60 14.96 24.81
N GLU A 121 -15.25 15.27 25.93
CA GLU A 121 -14.57 15.82 27.11
C GLU A 121 -13.52 14.84 27.64
N CYS A 122 -13.85 13.55 27.64
CA CYS A 122 -12.94 12.50 28.05
C CYS A 122 -11.73 12.36 27.11
N LEU A 123 -11.96 12.41 25.79
CA LEU A 123 -10.89 12.37 24.80
C LEU A 123 -10.01 13.64 24.85
N ALA A 124 -10.60 14.81 25.09
CA ALA A 124 -9.86 16.07 25.24
C ALA A 124 -8.97 16.09 26.50
N ALA A 125 -9.33 15.34 27.54
CA ALA A 125 -8.47 15.15 28.71
C ALA A 125 -7.22 14.29 28.39
N CYS A 126 -7.26 13.50 27.32
CA CYS A 126 -6.14 12.65 26.88
C CYS A 126 -5.13 13.49 26.06
N THR A 127 -4.31 14.27 26.77
CA THR A 127 -3.34 15.20 26.14
C THR A 127 -2.26 14.53 25.28
N GLN A 128 -2.08 13.21 25.36
CA GLN A 128 -1.11 12.45 24.55
C GLN A 128 -1.74 11.70 23.39
N LEU A 129 -3.07 11.76 23.21
CA LEU A 129 -3.78 10.98 22.19
C LEU A 129 -3.40 11.46 20.78
N ALA A 130 -2.52 10.71 20.13
CA ALA A 130 -1.97 11.01 18.83
C ALA A 130 -2.71 10.29 17.69
N ARG A 131 -3.24 9.09 17.95
CA ARG A 131 -4.01 8.29 16.98
C ARG A 131 -5.34 7.86 17.56
N LEU A 132 -6.41 8.14 16.82
CA LEU A 132 -7.76 7.65 17.10
C LEU A 132 -8.24 6.84 15.90
N LYS A 133 -8.65 5.59 16.13
CA LYS A 133 -9.32 4.75 15.15
C LYS A 133 -10.72 4.40 15.64
N LEU A 134 -11.71 4.63 14.78
CA LEU A 134 -13.09 4.19 14.98
C LEU A 134 -13.43 3.28 13.81
N ALA A 135 -13.89 2.07 14.10
CA ALA A 135 -14.27 1.11 13.09
C ALA A 135 -15.68 0.60 13.31
N GLU A 136 -16.44 0.52 12.23
CA GLU A 136 -17.70 -0.20 12.20
C GLU A 136 -17.43 -1.69 12.03
N GLY A 137 -17.97 -2.49 12.95
CA GLY A 137 -17.92 -3.94 12.83
C GLY A 137 -19.10 -4.46 12.02
N TYR A 138 -18.85 -5.01 10.83
CA TYR A 138 -19.90 -5.63 10.01
C TYR A 138 -20.29 -7.01 10.56
N VAL A 139 -21.60 -7.27 10.71
CA VAL A 139 -22.14 -8.60 11.07
C VAL A 139 -22.69 -9.26 9.80
N GLU A 140 -21.89 -10.16 9.22
CA GLU A 140 -22.33 -10.99 8.08
C GLU A 140 -23.62 -11.75 8.42
N GLY A 141 -24.66 -11.56 7.62
CA GLY A 141 -25.93 -12.30 7.74
C GLY A 141 -27.02 -11.64 8.57
N SER A 142 -26.79 -10.46 9.15
CA SER A 142 -27.83 -9.70 9.88
C SER A 142 -28.89 -9.09 8.95
N GLY A 143 -28.60 -8.91 7.66
CA GLY A 143 -29.51 -8.27 6.71
C GLY A 143 -29.74 -6.77 6.97
N ASP A 144 -29.09 -6.21 8.00
CA ASP A 144 -29.13 -4.79 8.33
C ASP A 144 -28.04 -4.05 7.55
N GLU A 145 -28.41 -2.98 6.83
CA GLU A 145 -27.43 -2.05 6.28
C GLU A 145 -26.71 -1.30 7.43
N PRO A 146 -25.42 -0.95 7.24
CA PRO A 146 -24.63 -0.27 8.27
C PRO A 146 -25.17 1.14 8.56
N GLY A 147 -25.00 1.57 9.80
CA GLY A 147 -25.30 2.91 10.28
C GLY A 147 -24.19 3.92 9.99
N GLU A 148 -24.24 5.09 10.62
CA GLU A 148 -23.33 6.22 10.31
C GLU A 148 -22.54 6.71 11.53
N PHE A 149 -21.30 7.13 11.32
CA PHE A 149 -20.54 7.93 12.27
C PHE A 149 -20.74 9.43 12.00
N ALA A 150 -21.16 10.16 13.04
CA ALA A 150 -21.17 11.61 13.04
C ALA A 150 -20.22 12.16 14.11
N LEU A 151 -19.17 12.85 13.69
CA LEU A 151 -18.30 13.59 14.60
C LEU A 151 -18.88 15.00 14.81
N LEU A 152 -19.46 15.24 15.98
CA LEU A 152 -20.11 16.49 16.38
C LEU A 152 -19.12 17.56 16.92
N PRO A 153 -19.48 18.87 16.94
CA PRO A 153 -18.55 20.01 16.97
C PRO A 153 -17.74 20.19 18.26
N GLY A 154 -16.42 20.04 18.18
CA GLY A 154 -15.35 20.40 19.12
C GLY A 154 -14.18 19.41 19.09
N ALA A 155 -14.03 18.65 18.00
CA ALA A 155 -12.89 17.76 17.75
C ALA A 155 -11.59 18.55 17.56
N THR A 156 -11.68 19.85 17.21
CA THR A 156 -10.55 20.81 17.22
C THR A 156 -9.82 20.91 18.56
N ARG A 157 -10.45 20.52 19.67
CA ARG A 157 -9.84 20.50 21.01
C ARG A 157 -8.83 19.38 21.21
N LEU A 158 -8.82 18.36 20.35
CA LEU A 158 -7.89 17.23 20.41
C LEU A 158 -6.51 17.63 19.85
N SER A 159 -5.87 18.65 20.42
CA SER A 159 -4.66 19.29 19.85
C SER A 159 -3.47 18.37 19.62
N ALA A 160 -3.40 17.26 20.35
CA ALA A 160 -2.38 16.23 20.21
C ALA A 160 -2.63 15.25 19.05
N LEU A 161 -3.86 15.20 18.52
CA LEU A 161 -4.25 14.28 17.47
C LEU A 161 -3.47 14.57 16.18
N ARG A 162 -2.83 13.53 15.65
CA ARG A 162 -2.07 13.55 14.40
C ARG A 162 -2.66 12.63 13.35
N GLU A 163 -3.31 11.54 13.78
CA GLU A 163 -3.88 10.53 12.90
C GLU A 163 -5.32 10.20 13.33
N LEU A 164 -6.24 10.24 12.37
CA LEU A 164 -7.62 9.81 12.55
C LEU A 164 -7.96 8.77 11.49
N GLU A 165 -8.48 7.63 11.93
CA GLU A 165 -8.95 6.54 11.07
C GLU A 165 -10.41 6.25 11.35
N LEU A 166 -11.26 6.35 10.32
CA LEU A 166 -12.68 6.03 10.37
C LEU A 166 -12.94 4.94 9.35
N HIS A 167 -13.45 3.79 9.80
CA HIS A 167 -13.86 2.69 8.93
C HIS A 167 -15.38 2.54 9.09
N GLY A 168 -16.14 2.69 8.00
CA GLY A 168 -17.61 2.67 7.98
C GLY A 168 -18.19 3.93 7.34
N ASN A 169 -19.51 4.08 7.43
CA ASN A 169 -20.20 5.24 6.85
C ASN A 169 -19.96 6.49 7.71
N VAL A 170 -19.55 7.62 7.11
CA VAL A 170 -19.26 8.86 7.84
C VAL A 170 -20.09 10.00 7.27
N SER A 171 -21.14 10.40 7.99
CA SER A 171 -22.03 11.48 7.52
C SER A 171 -21.45 12.88 7.72
N SER A 172 -20.63 13.10 8.76
CA SER A 172 -19.98 14.40 8.96
C SER A 172 -18.73 14.35 9.83
N LEU A 173 -17.70 15.11 9.44
CA LEU A 173 -16.51 15.39 10.25
C LEU A 173 -16.67 16.64 11.14
N GLY A 174 -17.78 17.38 11.01
CA GLY A 174 -18.06 18.55 11.86
C GLY A 174 -16.96 19.63 11.82
N ASP A 175 -16.51 20.08 13.00
CA ASP A 175 -15.46 21.11 13.12
C ASP A 175 -14.04 20.55 12.90
N LEU A 176 -13.87 19.23 12.79
CA LEU A 176 -12.57 18.60 12.56
C LEU A 176 -11.91 19.15 11.29
N TRP A 177 -12.68 19.59 10.29
CA TRP A 177 -12.17 20.28 9.11
C TRP A 177 -11.25 21.47 9.43
N GLN A 178 -11.37 22.08 10.62
CA GLN A 178 -10.54 23.20 11.06
C GLN A 178 -9.34 22.77 11.93
N HIS A 179 -9.12 21.47 12.12
CA HIS A 179 -8.06 20.96 12.98
C HIS A 179 -6.67 21.27 12.39
N THR A 180 -5.84 21.97 13.16
CA THR A 180 -4.55 22.50 12.68
C THR A 180 -3.38 21.55 12.83
N GLY A 181 -3.55 20.45 13.56
CA GLY A 181 -2.49 19.49 13.86
C GLY A 181 -2.63 18.12 13.20
N LEU A 182 -3.69 17.86 12.44
CA LEU A 182 -3.97 16.54 11.90
C LEU A 182 -3.11 16.33 10.65
N THR A 183 -2.29 15.28 10.64
CA THR A 183 -1.33 15.00 9.57
C THR A 183 -1.75 13.85 8.66
N ARG A 184 -2.58 12.93 9.18
CA ARG A 184 -3.10 11.76 8.45
C ARG A 184 -4.59 11.57 8.72
N LEU A 185 -5.36 11.37 7.66
CA LEU A 185 -6.80 11.07 7.70
C LEU A 185 -7.07 9.81 6.87
N VAL A 186 -7.73 8.83 7.46
CA VAL A 186 -8.12 7.59 6.80
C VAL A 186 -9.64 7.45 6.89
N LEU A 187 -10.30 7.32 5.75
CA LEU A 187 -11.74 7.10 5.61
C LEU A 187 -11.93 5.85 4.76
N LEU A 188 -12.28 4.71 5.37
CA LEU A 188 -12.43 3.42 4.69
C LEU A 188 -13.87 2.92 4.82
N ASP A 189 -14.25 1.97 3.97
CA ASP A 189 -15.52 1.23 4.05
C ASP A 189 -16.76 2.16 4.02
N SER A 190 -16.65 3.31 3.36
CA SER A 190 -17.79 4.23 3.16
C SER A 190 -18.67 3.71 2.03
N ILE A 191 -19.89 3.31 2.39
CA ILE A 191 -20.83 2.63 1.51
C ILE A 191 -21.61 3.59 0.63
N ASP A 192 -21.93 4.81 1.09
CA ASP A 192 -22.81 5.72 0.32
C ASP A 192 -22.16 7.04 -0.09
N SER A 193 -21.36 7.68 0.78
CA SER A 193 -20.70 8.94 0.45
C SER A 193 -19.55 9.28 1.41
N TYR A 194 -18.64 10.13 0.94
CA TYR A 194 -17.64 10.81 1.79
C TYR A 194 -18.21 12.11 2.37
N PRO A 195 -17.78 12.51 3.59
CA PRO A 195 -18.30 13.69 4.27
C PRO A 195 -18.06 14.98 3.48
N ALA A 196 -19.10 15.82 3.38
CA ALA A 196 -19.02 17.10 2.70
C ALA A 196 -18.10 18.08 3.45
N ALA A 197 -17.17 18.69 2.74
CA ALA A 197 -16.32 19.75 3.28
C ALA A 197 -17.09 21.10 3.36
N PRO A 198 -16.79 21.94 4.36
CA PRO A 198 -17.44 23.24 4.55
C PRO A 198 -17.18 24.22 3.41
N ASP A 199 -18.06 25.21 3.26
CA ASP A 199 -17.90 26.29 2.28
C ASP A 199 -16.60 27.08 2.56
N GLY A 200 -15.77 27.31 1.53
CA GLY A 200 -14.46 27.96 1.68
C GLY A 200 -13.31 27.03 2.08
N SER A 201 -13.42 25.73 1.75
CA SER A 201 -12.51 24.63 2.13
C SER A 201 -11.02 24.76 1.79
N GLY A 202 -10.57 25.84 1.13
CA GLY A 202 -9.16 26.05 0.77
C GLY A 202 -8.19 26.16 1.96
N SER A 203 -8.70 26.27 3.20
CA SER A 203 -7.91 26.27 4.44
C SER A 203 -8.26 25.12 5.41
N SER A 204 -9.10 24.18 4.98
CA SER A 204 -9.44 23.01 5.80
C SER A 204 -8.22 22.12 6.00
N LEU A 205 -8.04 21.60 7.21
CA LEU A 205 -6.99 20.66 7.59
C LEU A 205 -5.58 21.08 7.10
N PRO A 206 -5.06 22.24 7.53
CA PRO A 206 -3.87 22.85 6.94
C PRO A 206 -2.58 22.04 7.14
N ALA A 207 -2.52 21.18 8.16
CA ALA A 207 -1.37 20.30 8.43
C ALA A 207 -1.50 18.91 7.79
N LEU A 208 -2.58 18.64 7.04
CA LEU A 208 -2.83 17.31 6.49
C LEU A 208 -1.89 17.04 5.32
N LEU A 209 -1.08 15.99 5.47
CA LEU A 209 -0.09 15.59 4.48
C LEU A 209 -0.44 14.26 3.82
N GLN A 210 -1.26 13.44 4.48
CA GLN A 210 -1.59 12.08 4.07
C GLN A 210 -3.10 11.86 4.17
N ALA A 211 -3.69 11.31 3.12
CA ALA A 211 -5.09 10.88 3.11
C ALA A 211 -5.22 9.49 2.52
N GLU A 212 -6.11 8.68 3.08
CA GLU A 212 -6.44 7.35 2.58
C GLU A 212 -7.96 7.26 2.50
N LEU A 213 -8.49 6.99 1.30
CA LEU A 213 -9.92 6.98 1.02
C LEU A 213 -10.27 5.62 0.42
N GLY A 214 -11.16 4.87 1.05
CA GLY A 214 -11.60 3.54 0.63
C GLY A 214 -13.11 3.45 0.51
N THR A 215 -13.57 2.75 -0.51
CA THR A 215 -14.99 2.43 -0.68
C THR A 215 -15.21 0.98 -1.06
N ASP A 216 -16.34 0.45 -0.60
CA ASP A 216 -16.85 -0.87 -0.96
C ASP A 216 -17.76 -0.82 -2.20
N GLN A 217 -18.05 0.39 -2.70
CA GLN A 217 -18.86 0.54 -3.90
C GLN A 217 -18.15 0.01 -5.16
N ARG A 218 -18.95 -0.54 -6.07
CA ARG A 218 -18.53 -0.99 -7.41
C ARG A 218 -18.01 0.15 -8.28
N HIS A 219 -18.44 1.37 -8.01
CA HIS A 219 -18.01 2.59 -8.68
C HIS A 219 -17.73 3.64 -7.63
N ILE A 220 -16.55 4.28 -7.68
CA ILE A 220 -16.35 5.54 -6.98
C ILE A 220 -17.09 6.59 -7.81
N GLU A 221 -18.40 6.76 -7.61
CA GLU A 221 -19.13 7.92 -8.09
C GLU A 221 -19.05 8.99 -7.01
N LEU A 222 -18.47 10.15 -7.33
CA LEU A 222 -18.32 11.26 -6.41
C LEU A 222 -19.22 12.46 -6.79
N PRO A 223 -20.56 12.33 -6.81
CA PRO A 223 -21.44 13.33 -7.41
C PRO A 223 -21.46 14.69 -6.68
N GLU A 224 -21.06 14.77 -5.40
CA GLU A 224 -21.04 16.03 -4.63
C GLU A 224 -19.63 16.47 -4.13
N GLN A 225 -18.57 15.69 -4.38
CA GLN A 225 -17.27 15.84 -3.69
C GLN A 225 -16.15 16.59 -4.44
N HIS A 226 -16.47 17.53 -5.35
CA HIS A 226 -15.46 18.53 -5.75
C HIS A 226 -14.87 19.28 -4.53
N ARG A 227 -15.63 19.35 -3.42
CA ARG A 227 -15.23 20.04 -2.19
C ARG A 227 -14.28 19.24 -1.31
N LEU A 228 -14.31 17.89 -1.38
CA LEU A 228 -13.41 17.05 -0.59
C LEU A 228 -11.96 17.27 -1.02
N PHE A 229 -11.67 17.18 -2.32
CA PHE A 229 -10.32 17.42 -2.83
C PHE A 229 -9.87 18.88 -2.62
N ALA A 230 -10.79 19.85 -2.65
CA ALA A 230 -10.48 21.22 -2.27
C ALA A 230 -10.05 21.34 -0.79
N ALA A 231 -10.63 20.53 0.11
CA ALA A 231 -10.24 20.44 1.52
C ALA A 231 -8.93 19.66 1.75
N LEU A 232 -8.53 18.83 0.81
CA LEU A 232 -7.32 18.00 0.87
C LEU A 232 -6.13 18.64 0.10
N ASN A 233 -6.20 19.92 -0.22
CA ASN A 233 -5.24 20.60 -1.10
C ASN A 233 -3.76 20.54 -0.66
N ASN A 234 -3.50 20.35 0.64
CA ASN A 234 -2.16 20.24 1.21
C ASN A 234 -1.59 18.81 1.21
N VAL A 235 -2.41 17.82 0.84
CA VAL A 235 -2.03 16.42 0.86
C VAL A 235 -0.91 16.15 -0.14
N THR A 236 0.14 15.48 0.35
CA THR A 236 1.30 15.05 -0.42
C THR A 236 1.25 13.57 -0.76
N ARG A 237 0.54 12.77 0.04
CA ARG A 237 0.29 11.33 -0.19
C ARG A 237 -1.19 11.02 -0.15
N LEU A 238 -1.71 10.43 -1.22
CA LEU A 238 -3.09 9.97 -1.29
C LEU A 238 -3.12 8.49 -1.67
N THR A 239 -3.84 7.70 -0.88
CA THR A 239 -4.16 6.31 -1.19
C THR A 239 -5.66 6.20 -1.45
N LEU A 240 -6.04 5.68 -2.61
CA LEU A 240 -7.44 5.40 -2.95
C LEU A 240 -7.62 3.88 -3.04
N ARG A 241 -8.50 3.33 -2.19
CA ARG A 241 -8.85 1.91 -2.16
C ARG A 241 -10.25 1.66 -2.72
N SER A 242 -10.38 0.61 -3.51
CA SER A 242 -11.68 0.11 -3.95
C SER A 242 -11.76 -1.39 -3.66
N ALA A 243 -12.69 -1.78 -2.78
CA ALA A 243 -12.88 -3.16 -2.35
C ALA A 243 -13.85 -3.89 -3.29
N THR A 244 -13.46 -4.12 -4.54
CA THR A 244 -14.24 -4.99 -5.44
C THR A 244 -13.64 -6.39 -5.48
N GLU A 245 -13.90 -7.17 -4.43
CA GLU A 245 -13.49 -8.58 -4.37
C GLU A 245 -14.25 -9.47 -5.38
N TRP A 246 -15.45 -9.06 -5.85
CA TRP A 246 -16.42 -9.97 -6.48
C TRP A 246 -16.99 -9.55 -7.85
N LEU A 247 -16.29 -8.74 -8.66
CA LEU A 247 -16.83 -8.38 -9.99
C LEU A 247 -16.47 -9.39 -11.09
N ASP A 248 -17.43 -9.74 -11.94
CA ASP A 248 -17.18 -10.46 -13.19
C ASP A 248 -16.38 -9.59 -14.18
N ASP A 249 -15.64 -10.20 -15.10
CA ASP A 249 -14.73 -9.52 -16.06
C ASP A 249 -15.48 -8.51 -16.98
N SER A 250 -16.83 -8.49 -16.97
CA SER A 250 -17.70 -7.66 -17.81
C SER A 250 -17.93 -6.23 -17.33
N ASP A 251 -17.80 -5.95 -16.03
CA ASP A 251 -18.26 -4.67 -15.49
C ASP A 251 -17.06 -3.71 -15.32
N ASP A 252 -17.15 -2.55 -15.95
CA ASP A 252 -16.09 -1.55 -15.97
C ASP A 252 -16.15 -0.68 -14.70
N VAL A 253 -15.26 -0.92 -13.73
CA VAL A 253 -15.02 0.04 -12.64
C VAL A 253 -14.39 1.29 -13.25
N HIS A 254 -15.24 2.24 -13.63
CA HIS A 254 -14.82 3.53 -14.14
C HIS A 254 -14.41 4.42 -12.97
N TYR A 255 -13.11 4.63 -12.77
CA TYR A 255 -12.56 5.72 -11.95
C TYR A 255 -12.81 7.12 -12.56
N ASN A 256 -13.70 7.23 -13.55
CA ASN A 256 -13.99 8.45 -14.29
C ASN A 256 -14.54 9.57 -13.39
N ALA A 257 -15.09 9.26 -12.20
CA ALA A 257 -15.73 10.25 -11.34
C ALA A 257 -14.79 11.00 -10.37
N LEU A 258 -13.47 10.80 -10.43
CA LEU A 258 -12.52 11.53 -9.56
C LEU A 258 -12.23 12.98 -10.04
N HIS A 259 -13.27 13.73 -10.42
CA HIS A 259 -13.19 15.03 -11.09
C HIS A 259 -12.55 16.19 -10.27
N GLY A 260 -12.00 15.93 -9.09
CA GLY A 260 -11.25 16.91 -8.28
C GLY A 260 -9.78 16.57 -8.02
N LEU A 261 -9.31 15.37 -8.40
CA LEU A 261 -7.91 14.97 -8.12
C LEU A 261 -6.88 15.93 -8.72
N SER A 262 -7.15 16.49 -9.90
CA SER A 262 -6.26 17.43 -10.59
C SER A 262 -6.01 18.73 -9.82
N GLN A 263 -6.81 19.04 -8.79
CA GLN A 263 -6.64 20.21 -7.93
C GLN A 263 -5.56 20.02 -6.85
N LEU A 264 -5.10 18.78 -6.63
CA LEU A 264 -4.06 18.47 -5.64
C LEU A 264 -2.66 18.78 -6.17
N GLU A 265 -2.35 20.06 -6.34
CA GLU A 265 -1.07 20.54 -6.92
C GLU A 265 0.17 20.11 -6.13
N ARG A 266 0.01 19.81 -4.83
CA ARG A 266 1.10 19.39 -3.94
C ARG A 266 1.28 17.88 -3.86
N LEU A 267 0.44 17.10 -4.54
CA LEU A 267 0.47 15.65 -4.47
C LEU A 267 1.77 15.10 -5.08
N ARG A 268 2.50 14.30 -4.32
CA ARG A 268 3.77 13.69 -4.70
C ARG A 268 3.68 12.18 -4.78
N SER A 269 2.82 11.54 -3.98
CA SER A 269 2.59 10.11 -3.98
C SER A 269 1.11 9.83 -4.17
N LEU A 270 0.79 9.04 -5.18
CA LEU A 270 -0.56 8.54 -5.42
C LEU A 270 -0.51 7.01 -5.46
N GLU A 271 -1.30 6.39 -4.60
CA GLU A 271 -1.54 4.96 -4.60
C GLU A 271 -3.00 4.71 -4.96
N LEU A 272 -3.23 3.88 -5.96
CA LEU A 272 -4.55 3.44 -6.39
C LEU A 272 -4.56 1.92 -6.25
N THR A 273 -5.35 1.40 -5.30
CA THR A 273 -5.53 -0.05 -5.09
C THR A 273 -6.95 -0.45 -5.45
N GLY A 274 -7.09 -1.53 -6.22
CA GLY A 274 -8.37 -2.05 -6.70
C GLY A 274 -8.28 -2.55 -8.15
N ARG A 275 -9.41 -2.98 -8.72
CA ARG A 275 -9.48 -3.47 -10.11
C ARG A 275 -9.51 -2.33 -11.14
N LEU A 276 -8.38 -1.62 -11.27
CA LEU A 276 -8.20 -0.55 -12.25
C LEU A 276 -8.08 -1.13 -13.67
N LYS A 277 -9.05 -0.87 -14.56
CA LYS A 277 -8.93 -1.18 -16.00
C LYS A 277 -8.09 -0.12 -16.75
N SER A 278 -8.21 1.14 -16.35
CA SER A 278 -7.46 2.30 -16.84
C SER A 278 -7.10 3.24 -15.69
N ILE A 279 -6.03 4.00 -15.86
CA ILE A 279 -5.75 5.15 -15.00
C ILE A 279 -6.72 6.28 -15.40
N PRO A 280 -7.41 6.92 -14.45
CA PRO A 280 -8.37 7.97 -14.77
C PRO A 280 -7.69 9.20 -15.37
N ASP A 281 -8.33 9.86 -16.34
CA ASP A 281 -7.77 11.03 -17.02
C ASP A 281 -7.45 12.19 -16.08
N THR A 282 -8.06 12.23 -14.90
CA THR A 282 -7.80 13.23 -13.86
C THR A 282 -6.38 13.16 -13.30
N VAL A 283 -5.71 11.99 -13.40
CA VAL A 283 -4.28 11.84 -13.06
C VAL A 283 -3.39 12.64 -14.00
N ARG A 284 -3.83 12.94 -15.24
CA ARG A 284 -3.05 13.76 -16.18
C ARG A 284 -2.74 15.15 -15.63
N GLY A 285 -3.55 15.69 -14.73
CA GLY A 285 -3.33 17.00 -14.10
C GLY A 285 -2.26 17.03 -13.00
N LEU A 286 -1.82 15.87 -12.51
CA LEU A 286 -0.92 15.75 -11.35
C LEU A 286 0.56 15.94 -11.73
N THR A 287 0.94 17.15 -12.10
CA THR A 287 2.30 17.47 -12.59
C THR A 287 3.41 17.39 -11.53
N SER A 288 3.05 17.49 -10.25
CA SER A 288 3.99 17.37 -9.12
C SER A 288 4.29 15.92 -8.70
N LEU A 289 3.60 14.94 -9.29
CA LEU A 289 3.66 13.54 -8.89
C LEU A 289 5.08 12.97 -9.06
N LYS A 290 5.55 12.25 -8.03
CA LYS A 290 6.87 11.59 -7.96
C LYS A 290 6.75 10.08 -7.85
N LEU A 291 5.70 9.58 -7.20
CA LEU A 291 5.43 8.17 -7.01
C LEU A 291 4.00 7.88 -7.45
N LEU A 292 3.85 6.91 -8.36
CA LEU A 292 2.56 6.36 -8.73
C LEU A 292 2.60 4.85 -8.46
N ASN A 293 1.76 4.40 -7.53
CA ASN A 293 1.54 3.00 -7.25
C ASN A 293 0.14 2.63 -7.76
N VAL A 294 0.09 1.73 -8.73
CA VAL A 294 -1.16 1.22 -9.31
C VAL A 294 -1.24 -0.30 -9.17
N THR A 295 -0.53 -0.90 -8.22
CA THR A 295 -0.55 -2.35 -7.98
C THR A 295 -1.98 -2.89 -7.93
N GLU A 296 -2.26 -3.99 -8.68
CA GLU A 296 -3.46 -4.86 -8.69
C GLU A 296 -4.09 -5.14 -10.09
N PHE A 297 -5.18 -5.90 -10.15
CA PHE A 297 -5.60 -6.67 -11.32
C PHE A 297 -6.42 -5.87 -12.33
N GLY A 298 -5.80 -5.43 -13.43
CA GLY A 298 -6.59 -5.07 -14.62
C GLY A 298 -5.96 -4.11 -15.60
N LEU A 299 -4.95 -3.31 -15.20
CA LEU A 299 -4.47 -2.24 -16.05
C LEU A 299 -3.87 -2.81 -17.34
N ARG A 300 -4.41 -2.38 -18.47
CA ARG A 300 -3.95 -2.81 -19.80
C ARG A 300 -3.06 -1.78 -20.47
N GLN A 301 -3.23 -0.51 -20.11
CA GLN A 301 -2.55 0.61 -20.74
C GLN A 301 -2.25 1.70 -19.70
N LEU A 302 -1.08 2.31 -19.83
CA LEU A 302 -0.69 3.53 -19.12
C LEU A 302 -0.98 4.72 -20.06
N PRO A 303 -1.89 5.65 -19.72
CA PRO A 303 -2.21 6.78 -20.59
C PRO A 303 -1.06 7.78 -20.64
N GLU A 304 -0.87 8.43 -21.78
CA GLU A 304 0.07 9.54 -21.92
C GLU A 304 -0.40 10.76 -21.12
N GLY A 305 0.55 11.50 -20.55
CA GLY A 305 0.25 12.74 -19.86
C GLY A 305 1.45 13.38 -19.18
N PRO A 306 1.33 14.65 -18.79
CA PRO A 306 2.44 15.41 -18.21
C PRO A 306 2.82 14.92 -16.81
N TYR A 307 1.94 14.17 -16.13
CA TYR A 307 2.25 13.50 -14.85
C TYR A 307 3.49 12.60 -14.93
N LEU A 308 3.80 12.03 -16.11
CA LEU A 308 4.98 11.19 -16.33
C LEU A 308 6.29 11.99 -16.32
N LEU A 309 6.28 13.27 -16.71
CA LEU A 309 7.50 14.09 -16.82
C LEU A 309 8.25 14.21 -15.49
N GLY A 310 7.49 14.34 -14.40
CA GLY A 310 8.00 14.51 -13.05
C GLY A 310 8.15 13.21 -12.26
N LEU A 311 7.59 12.10 -12.75
CA LEU A 311 7.49 10.83 -12.05
C LEU A 311 8.88 10.20 -11.88
N ARG A 312 9.18 9.70 -10.67
CA ARG A 312 10.44 9.02 -10.33
C ARG A 312 10.24 7.52 -10.11
N THR A 313 9.11 7.13 -9.54
CA THR A 313 8.82 5.74 -9.22
C THR A 313 7.45 5.37 -9.77
N LEU A 314 7.41 4.32 -10.59
CA LEU A 314 6.17 3.70 -11.06
C LEU A 314 6.12 2.24 -10.59
N LEU A 315 5.15 1.93 -9.73
CA LEU A 315 4.86 0.57 -9.27
C LEU A 315 3.58 0.11 -9.94
N MET A 316 3.67 -0.96 -10.72
CA MET A 316 2.60 -1.41 -11.60
C MET A 316 2.50 -2.94 -11.58
N GLN A 317 2.68 -3.53 -10.38
CA GLN A 317 2.66 -4.97 -10.19
C GLN A 317 1.25 -5.56 -10.36
N GLY A 318 1.16 -6.82 -10.83
CA GLY A 318 -0.12 -7.55 -10.93
C GLY A 318 -1.03 -7.15 -12.10
N HIS A 319 -0.53 -6.33 -13.03
CA HIS A 319 -1.27 -5.90 -14.22
C HIS A 319 -1.23 -6.88 -15.39
N ARG A 320 -2.09 -6.64 -16.40
CA ARG A 320 -2.21 -7.46 -17.62
C ARG A 320 -1.41 -6.91 -18.80
N MET A 321 -0.38 -6.10 -18.54
CA MET A 321 0.48 -5.53 -19.59
C MET A 321 1.46 -6.57 -20.14
N ARG A 322 1.47 -6.73 -21.46
CA ARG A 322 2.36 -7.67 -22.17
C ARG A 322 3.69 -7.05 -22.62
N ARG A 323 3.72 -5.73 -22.76
CA ARG A 323 4.85 -4.93 -23.23
C ARG A 323 4.99 -3.67 -22.39
N LEU A 324 6.14 -3.02 -22.45
CA LEU A 324 6.33 -1.71 -21.85
C LEU A 324 5.40 -0.69 -22.55
N PRO A 325 4.64 0.13 -21.80
CA PRO A 325 3.75 1.11 -22.40
C PRO A 325 4.54 2.25 -23.08
N PRO A 326 4.24 2.59 -24.35
CA PRO A 326 4.93 3.66 -25.09
C PRO A 326 4.93 5.03 -24.40
N ALA A 327 3.91 5.30 -23.59
CA ALA A 327 3.79 6.52 -22.80
C ALA A 327 5.02 6.80 -21.91
N LEU A 328 5.72 5.75 -21.47
CA LEU A 328 6.95 5.88 -20.67
C LEU A 328 8.07 6.63 -21.39
N SER A 329 8.06 6.72 -22.73
CA SER A 329 9.05 7.50 -23.49
C SER A 329 9.15 8.98 -23.06
N THR A 330 8.09 9.51 -22.43
CA THR A 330 8.06 10.88 -21.89
C THR A 330 8.56 10.99 -20.45
N ALA A 331 8.72 9.87 -19.73
CA ALA A 331 9.02 9.83 -18.30
C ALA A 331 10.51 10.07 -17.99
N ARG A 332 11.03 11.24 -18.37
CA ARG A 332 12.47 11.57 -18.31
C ARG A 332 13.07 11.54 -16.90
N SER A 333 12.24 11.65 -15.86
CA SER A 333 12.66 11.62 -14.45
C SER A 333 12.52 10.24 -13.80
N LEU A 334 12.04 9.23 -14.53
CA LEU A 334 11.74 7.92 -13.97
C LEU A 334 13.03 7.19 -13.60
N GLU A 335 13.19 6.85 -12.32
CA GLU A 335 14.33 6.14 -11.73
C GLU A 335 14.02 4.65 -11.53
N VAL A 336 12.76 4.34 -11.18
CA VAL A 336 12.31 2.98 -10.87
C VAL A 336 11.03 2.64 -11.62
N LEU A 337 11.03 1.49 -12.28
CA LEU A 337 9.86 0.86 -12.86
C LEU A 337 9.72 -0.57 -12.32
N ASP A 338 8.63 -0.85 -11.59
CA ASP A 338 8.31 -2.21 -11.14
C ASP A 338 7.09 -2.77 -11.86
N ALA A 339 7.30 -3.80 -12.68
CA ALA A 339 6.26 -4.49 -13.44
C ALA A 339 6.23 -6.00 -13.10
N MET A 340 6.61 -6.38 -11.88
CA MET A 340 6.52 -7.75 -11.41
C MET A 340 5.07 -8.26 -11.35
N PRO A 341 4.81 -9.57 -11.55
CA PRO A 341 3.54 -10.16 -11.15
C PRO A 341 3.32 -9.99 -9.64
N SER A 342 2.09 -9.74 -9.20
CA SER A 342 1.76 -9.69 -7.77
C SER A 342 1.89 -11.09 -7.15
N VAL A 343 2.66 -11.19 -6.07
CA VAL A 343 2.98 -12.46 -5.41
C VAL A 343 2.05 -12.74 -4.22
N ASP A 344 1.44 -11.70 -3.63
CA ASP A 344 0.75 -11.75 -2.33
C ASP A 344 -0.72 -12.18 -2.36
N SER A 345 -1.32 -12.35 -3.55
CA SER A 345 -2.75 -12.65 -3.59
C SER A 345 -2.97 -14.16 -3.51
N LEU A 346 -3.70 -14.60 -2.49
CA LEU A 346 -4.32 -15.93 -2.34
C LEU A 346 -5.13 -16.38 -3.59
N LEU A 347 -5.30 -15.49 -4.58
CA LEU A 347 -5.90 -15.67 -5.88
C LEU A 347 -4.93 -16.00 -7.04
N TRP A 348 -3.60 -16.01 -6.84
CA TRP A 348 -2.65 -16.48 -7.88
C TRP A 348 -3.00 -17.89 -8.37
N ASN A 349 -3.58 -18.70 -7.48
CA ASN A 349 -4.04 -20.05 -7.78
C ASN A 349 -5.40 -20.09 -8.48
N ALA A 350 -6.22 -19.04 -8.41
CA ALA A 350 -7.59 -19.00 -8.94
C ALA A 350 -7.67 -18.41 -10.36
N ARG A 351 -6.75 -17.51 -10.75
CA ARG A 351 -6.67 -16.96 -12.11
C ARG A 351 -5.40 -17.43 -12.81
N ALA A 352 -5.46 -18.65 -13.35
CA ALA A 352 -4.53 -19.09 -14.38
C ALA A 352 -4.54 -18.09 -15.55
N GLY A 353 -3.48 -17.29 -15.74
CA GLY A 353 -3.24 -16.59 -17.01
C GLY A 353 -3.18 -15.06 -17.03
N SER A 354 -2.78 -14.38 -15.95
CA SER A 354 -2.31 -12.98 -16.12
C SER A 354 -1.06 -12.97 -17.01
N PRO A 355 -1.06 -12.24 -18.13
CA PRO A 355 0.08 -12.25 -19.05
C PRO A 355 1.29 -11.57 -18.40
N LEU A 356 2.46 -12.22 -18.50
CA LEU A 356 3.72 -11.61 -18.09
C LEU A 356 4.14 -10.52 -19.09
N LEU A 357 4.74 -9.44 -18.58
CA LEU A 357 5.38 -8.43 -19.42
C LEU A 357 6.69 -9.01 -19.96
N LEU A 358 6.78 -9.15 -21.29
CA LEU A 358 7.94 -9.69 -21.97
C LEU A 358 8.59 -8.62 -22.83
N LEU A 359 9.89 -8.40 -22.58
CA LEU A 359 10.71 -7.49 -23.36
C LEU A 359 10.78 -7.95 -24.81
N GLN A 360 10.70 -6.98 -25.71
CA GLN A 360 10.88 -7.12 -27.13
C GLN A 360 12.16 -6.37 -27.56
N PRO A 361 12.75 -6.70 -28.72
CA PRO A 361 13.95 -6.00 -29.22
C PRO A 361 13.78 -4.47 -29.32
N ASP A 362 12.60 -4.01 -29.72
CA ASP A 362 12.25 -2.59 -29.90
C ASP A 362 12.15 -1.81 -28.57
N ASP A 363 11.96 -2.50 -27.44
CA ASP A 363 11.96 -1.87 -26.11
C ASP A 363 13.29 -1.18 -25.78
N LEU A 364 14.40 -1.54 -26.45
CA LEU A 364 15.67 -0.84 -26.33
C LEU A 364 15.53 0.66 -26.63
N SER A 365 14.70 1.02 -27.61
CA SER A 365 14.43 2.41 -27.99
C SER A 365 13.75 3.18 -26.85
N LEU A 366 12.78 2.54 -26.20
CA LEU A 366 12.05 3.13 -25.09
C LEU A 366 12.95 3.28 -23.86
N LEU A 367 13.74 2.25 -23.55
CA LEU A 367 14.68 2.28 -22.42
C LEU A 367 15.82 3.29 -22.65
N ALA A 368 16.30 3.45 -23.89
CA ALA A 368 17.29 4.47 -24.25
C ALA A 368 16.74 5.90 -24.08
N ALA A 369 15.43 6.10 -24.27
CA ALA A 369 14.76 7.39 -24.06
C ALA A 369 14.56 7.74 -22.57
N LEU A 370 14.88 6.82 -21.64
CA LEU A 370 14.74 6.97 -20.19
C LEU A 370 16.10 7.18 -19.50
N PRO A 371 16.67 8.41 -19.53
CA PRO A 371 18.05 8.64 -19.05
C PRO A 371 18.21 8.49 -17.53
N ALA A 372 17.13 8.70 -16.77
CA ALA A 372 17.12 8.58 -15.32
C ALA A 372 16.87 7.15 -14.83
N LEU A 373 16.43 6.23 -15.68
CA LEU A 373 16.03 4.89 -15.23
C LEU A 373 17.26 4.14 -14.71
N ARG A 374 17.10 3.58 -13.51
CA ARG A 374 18.15 2.84 -12.80
C ARG A 374 17.73 1.42 -12.48
N LEU A 375 16.45 1.20 -12.17
CA LEU A 375 15.95 -0.09 -11.76
C LEU A 375 14.68 -0.45 -12.54
N LEU A 376 14.70 -1.64 -13.13
CA LEU A 376 13.57 -2.23 -13.84
C LEU A 376 13.28 -3.62 -13.27
N CYS A 377 12.14 -3.79 -12.61
CA CYS A 377 11.75 -5.07 -12.03
C CYS A 377 10.81 -5.82 -12.99
N LEU A 378 11.20 -7.02 -13.38
CA LEU A 378 10.54 -7.84 -14.39
C LEU A 378 10.59 -9.33 -14.03
N PRO A 379 9.62 -10.14 -14.48
CA PRO A 379 9.59 -11.57 -14.18
C PRO A 379 10.74 -12.31 -14.90
N MET A 380 11.84 -12.62 -14.18
CA MET A 380 12.97 -13.41 -14.73
C MET A 380 12.95 -14.87 -14.31
N HIS A 381 12.28 -15.21 -13.21
CA HIS A 381 12.40 -16.54 -12.63
C HIS A 381 11.55 -17.57 -13.40
N GLN A 382 12.14 -18.71 -13.80
CA GLN A 382 11.45 -19.74 -14.59
C GLN A 382 10.15 -20.23 -13.94
N LYS A 383 10.08 -20.30 -12.59
CA LYS A 383 8.85 -20.62 -11.83
C LYS A 383 7.66 -19.69 -12.12
N LEU A 384 7.90 -18.42 -12.45
CA LEU A 384 6.83 -17.48 -12.83
C LEU A 384 6.20 -17.83 -14.18
N PHE A 385 6.91 -18.59 -15.01
CA PHE A 385 6.42 -19.08 -16.30
C PHE A 385 5.77 -20.47 -16.18
N GLN A 386 5.75 -21.11 -14.99
CA GLN A 386 5.28 -22.49 -14.81
C GLN A 386 3.76 -22.57 -14.60
N HIS A 387 2.96 -22.27 -15.62
CA HIS A 387 1.57 -22.74 -15.65
C HIS A 387 1.43 -24.12 -16.31
N ARG A 388 2.39 -24.52 -17.16
CA ARG A 388 2.58 -25.91 -17.62
C ARG A 388 4.08 -26.16 -17.81
N LYS A 389 4.67 -27.08 -17.03
CA LYS A 389 6.12 -27.38 -17.07
C LYS A 389 6.65 -27.76 -18.47
N ASP A 390 5.75 -28.17 -19.37
CA ASP A 390 6.07 -28.74 -20.68
C ASP A 390 5.67 -27.85 -21.89
N ASP A 391 5.31 -26.57 -21.71
CA ASP A 391 5.06 -25.69 -22.86
C ASP A 391 6.39 -25.08 -23.39
N PRO A 392 6.88 -25.50 -24.56
CA PRO A 392 8.13 -24.99 -25.12
C PRO A 392 8.09 -23.47 -25.39
N ARG A 393 6.90 -22.89 -25.60
CA ARG A 393 6.74 -21.45 -25.83
C ARG A 393 7.01 -20.64 -24.57
N GLN A 394 6.60 -21.14 -23.41
CA GLN A 394 6.82 -20.47 -22.12
C GLN A 394 8.31 -20.52 -21.72
N GLN A 395 8.98 -21.65 -21.99
CA GLN A 395 10.42 -21.78 -21.76
C GLN A 395 11.23 -20.86 -22.67
N ALA A 396 10.88 -20.78 -23.96
CA ALA A 396 11.51 -19.85 -24.90
C ALA A 396 11.33 -18.40 -24.47
N ALA A 397 10.13 -18.02 -24.01
CA ALA A 397 9.86 -16.68 -23.50
C ALA A 397 10.71 -16.33 -22.26
N ALA A 398 10.85 -17.26 -21.30
CA ALA A 398 11.69 -17.04 -20.12
C ALA A 398 13.17 -16.85 -20.49
N ILE A 399 13.69 -17.67 -21.41
CA ILE A 399 15.07 -17.55 -21.89
C ILE A 399 15.26 -16.23 -22.63
N GLN A 400 14.35 -15.88 -23.54
CA GLN A 400 14.39 -14.62 -24.28
C GLN A 400 14.38 -13.41 -23.32
N GLN A 401 13.52 -13.45 -22.30
CA GLN A 401 13.42 -12.40 -21.29
C GLN A 401 14.75 -12.16 -20.56
N VAL A 402 15.41 -13.24 -20.10
CA VAL A 402 16.71 -13.15 -19.41
C VAL A 402 17.80 -12.63 -20.35
N LEU A 403 17.85 -13.14 -21.58
CA LEU A 403 18.87 -12.75 -22.56
C LEU A 403 18.72 -11.28 -23.00
N LEU A 404 17.50 -10.82 -23.26
CA LEU A 404 17.23 -9.42 -23.61
C LEU A 404 17.53 -8.50 -22.42
N SER A 405 17.10 -8.87 -21.21
CA SER A 405 17.38 -8.09 -20.00
C SER A 405 18.89 -7.90 -19.79
N ALA A 406 19.67 -8.98 -19.94
CA ALA A 406 21.12 -8.92 -19.82
C ALA A 406 21.76 -8.08 -20.95
N ALA A 407 21.28 -8.20 -22.19
CA ALA A 407 21.76 -7.38 -23.31
C ALA A 407 21.49 -5.89 -23.08
N PHE A 408 20.29 -5.55 -22.60
CA PHE A 408 19.93 -4.17 -22.30
C PHE A 408 20.77 -3.58 -21.16
N CYS A 409 21.03 -4.33 -20.08
CA CYS A 409 21.95 -3.88 -19.03
C CYS A 409 23.38 -3.66 -19.53
N ALA A 410 23.83 -4.45 -20.51
CA ALA A 410 25.16 -4.27 -21.12
C ALA A 410 25.25 -3.03 -22.01
N LEU A 411 24.16 -2.69 -22.72
CA LEU A 411 24.08 -1.50 -23.58
C LEU A 411 23.74 -0.22 -22.79
N LEU A 412 23.10 -0.36 -21.64
CA LEU A 412 22.69 0.72 -20.74
C LEU A 412 23.28 0.45 -19.35
N PRO A 413 24.56 0.78 -19.09
CA PRO A 413 25.24 0.43 -17.83
C PRO A 413 24.60 1.03 -16.57
N GLN A 414 23.81 2.10 -16.73
CA GLN A 414 23.05 2.72 -15.67
C GLN A 414 21.81 1.92 -15.24
N LEU A 415 21.37 0.94 -16.04
CA LEU A 415 20.17 0.16 -15.82
C LEU A 415 20.51 -1.17 -15.13
N ALA A 416 19.75 -1.50 -14.08
CA ALA A 416 19.69 -2.82 -13.50
C ALA A 416 18.31 -3.44 -13.76
N VAL A 417 18.29 -4.70 -14.20
CA VAL A 417 17.06 -5.49 -14.33
C VAL A 417 17.03 -6.61 -13.30
N VAL A 418 15.99 -6.66 -12.47
CA VAL A 418 15.87 -7.64 -11.37
C VAL A 418 14.51 -8.33 -11.34
N SER A 419 14.42 -9.45 -10.64
CA SER A 419 13.18 -10.24 -10.51
C SER A 419 12.68 -10.42 -9.07
N SER A 420 13.36 -9.86 -8.06
CA SER A 420 12.98 -9.97 -6.66
C SER A 420 12.73 -8.58 -6.07
N CYS A 421 11.47 -8.12 -6.06
CA CYS A 421 11.15 -6.81 -5.50
C CYS A 421 10.36 -6.90 -4.19
N ALA A 422 9.34 -7.76 -4.05
CA ALA A 422 8.45 -7.68 -2.87
C ALA A 422 9.14 -7.83 -1.50
N ALA A 423 10.13 -8.74 -1.36
CA ALA A 423 10.83 -8.97 -0.08
C ALA A 423 12.12 -8.15 0.10
N GLN A 424 12.72 -7.65 -0.98
CA GLN A 424 14.04 -6.97 -0.98
C GLN A 424 13.96 -5.48 -1.34
N ALA A 425 12.85 -4.99 -1.92
CA ALA A 425 12.64 -3.59 -2.30
C ALA A 425 12.87 -2.59 -1.16
N PRO A 426 12.36 -2.80 0.08
CA PRO A 426 12.54 -1.81 1.14
C PRO A 426 14.01 -1.54 1.45
N ALA A 427 14.88 -2.53 1.20
CA ALA A 427 16.31 -2.41 1.41
C ALA A 427 16.96 -1.47 0.39
N LEU A 428 16.44 -1.38 -0.85
CA LEU A 428 16.97 -0.56 -1.94
C LEU A 428 16.57 0.92 -1.85
N PHE A 429 15.53 1.26 -1.09
CA PHE A 429 15.08 2.64 -0.91
C PHE A 429 15.55 3.25 0.41
N GLN A 430 15.77 4.56 0.44
CA GLN A 430 15.87 5.29 1.71
C GLN A 430 14.48 5.41 2.34
N GLU A 431 14.40 5.48 3.66
CA GLU A 431 13.12 5.69 4.35
C GLU A 431 12.68 7.17 4.28
N PRO A 432 11.36 7.46 4.17
CA PRO A 432 10.27 6.51 3.94
C PRO A 432 10.36 5.89 2.54
N ALA A 433 10.09 4.58 2.47
CA ALA A 433 10.32 3.76 1.27
C ALA A 433 9.69 4.40 0.02
N PHE A 434 10.38 4.27 -1.12
CA PHE A 434 10.00 4.83 -2.44
C PHE A 434 9.98 6.37 -2.58
N GLU A 435 10.00 7.15 -1.48
CA GLU A 435 10.13 8.61 -1.51
C GLU A 435 11.57 9.09 -1.27
N GLY A 436 12.33 8.40 -0.41
CA GLY A 436 13.72 8.75 -0.11
C GLY A 436 14.72 8.48 -1.25
N GLY A 437 14.23 7.97 -2.38
CA GLY A 437 15.06 7.59 -3.53
C GLY A 437 15.86 6.30 -3.32
N LEU A 438 16.57 5.86 -4.36
CA LEU A 438 17.40 4.66 -4.32
C LEU A 438 18.66 4.89 -3.45
N ARG A 439 19.06 3.86 -2.69
CA ARG A 439 20.34 3.83 -1.97
C ARG A 439 21.48 3.59 -2.97
N PRO A 440 22.44 4.52 -3.14
CA PRO A 440 23.46 4.42 -4.17
C PRO A 440 24.31 3.15 -4.07
N ASP A 441 24.73 2.79 -2.86
CA ASP A 441 25.63 1.65 -2.63
C ASP A 441 24.98 0.32 -3.04
N LYS A 442 23.72 0.12 -2.65
CA LYS A 442 22.99 -1.11 -2.99
C LYS A 442 22.57 -1.15 -4.45
N LEU A 443 22.20 -0.01 -5.03
CA LEU A 443 21.91 0.07 -6.46
C LEU A 443 23.14 -0.35 -7.28
N ARG A 444 24.32 0.12 -6.89
CA ARG A 444 25.58 -0.24 -7.56
C ARG A 444 25.87 -1.73 -7.48
N GLU A 445 25.68 -2.34 -6.31
CA GLU A 445 25.82 -3.80 -6.14
C GLU A 445 24.91 -4.58 -7.09
N VAL A 446 23.65 -4.16 -7.21
CA VAL A 446 22.68 -4.78 -8.12
C VAL A 446 23.08 -4.56 -9.59
N GLN A 447 23.51 -3.35 -9.97
CA GLN A 447 23.99 -3.05 -11.33
C GLN A 447 25.19 -3.92 -11.70
N GLU A 448 26.18 -4.03 -10.81
CA GLU A 448 27.36 -4.88 -11.01
C GLU A 448 26.96 -6.36 -11.16
N ALA A 449 26.03 -6.85 -10.31
CA ALA A 449 25.51 -8.21 -10.41
C ALA A 449 24.81 -8.47 -11.77
N THR A 450 23.98 -7.53 -12.24
CA THR A 450 23.29 -7.68 -13.55
C THR A 450 24.25 -7.62 -14.74
N GLN A 451 25.33 -6.83 -14.66
CA GLN A 451 26.37 -6.81 -15.70
C GLN A 451 27.15 -8.13 -15.75
N LEU A 452 27.43 -8.75 -14.60
CA LEU A 452 28.08 -10.06 -14.55
C LEU A 452 27.25 -11.15 -15.23
N VAL A 453 25.91 -11.05 -15.22
CA VAL A 453 25.04 -11.98 -15.97
C VAL A 453 25.37 -11.94 -17.45
N TRP A 454 25.50 -10.74 -18.05
CA TRP A 454 25.83 -10.61 -19.46
C TRP A 454 27.21 -11.19 -19.78
N VAL A 455 28.23 -10.86 -18.97
CA VAL A 455 29.60 -11.39 -19.14
C VAL A 455 29.60 -12.92 -19.06
N GLY A 456 28.79 -13.50 -18.18
CA GLY A 456 28.68 -14.94 -18.02
C GLY A 456 28.02 -15.68 -19.19
N LEU A 457 27.23 -15.03 -20.06
CA LEU A 457 26.39 -15.70 -21.07
C LEU A 457 27.15 -16.47 -22.17
N GLY A 458 28.47 -16.34 -22.26
CA GLY A 458 29.28 -16.97 -23.31
C GLY A 458 29.11 -16.28 -24.67
N GLN A 459 30.15 -16.32 -25.50
CA GLN A 459 30.23 -15.50 -26.71
C GLN A 459 29.10 -15.79 -27.72
N GLU A 460 28.72 -17.06 -27.91
CA GLU A 460 27.67 -17.43 -28.86
C GLU A 460 26.31 -16.80 -28.51
N ARG A 461 25.92 -16.81 -27.23
CA ARG A 461 24.64 -16.24 -26.80
C ARG A 461 24.65 -14.72 -26.87
N GLN A 462 25.77 -14.09 -26.50
CA GLN A 462 25.95 -12.65 -26.62
C GLN A 462 25.84 -12.20 -28.08
N GLN A 463 26.59 -12.84 -28.99
CA GLN A 463 26.54 -12.53 -30.43
C GLN A 463 25.17 -12.82 -31.02
N GLY A 464 24.54 -13.92 -30.64
CA GLY A 464 23.18 -14.25 -31.06
C GLY A 464 22.17 -13.16 -30.69
N MET A 465 22.23 -12.68 -29.44
CA MET A 465 21.31 -11.63 -28.98
C MET A 465 21.62 -10.26 -29.60
N LEU A 466 22.90 -9.88 -29.71
CA LEU A 466 23.28 -8.65 -30.43
C LEU A 466 22.86 -8.71 -31.91
N GLY A 467 22.92 -9.89 -32.55
CA GLY A 467 22.42 -10.10 -33.90
C GLY A 467 20.90 -9.96 -34.03
N VAL A 468 20.13 -10.34 -33.00
CA VAL A 468 18.69 -10.05 -32.95
C VAL A 468 18.44 -8.54 -32.90
N LEU A 469 19.16 -7.80 -32.05
CA LEU A 469 19.01 -6.35 -31.94
C LEU A 469 19.45 -5.61 -33.21
N ARG A 470 20.53 -6.05 -33.87
CA ARG A 470 20.97 -5.48 -35.16
C ARG A 470 19.96 -5.69 -36.28
N ARG A 471 19.30 -6.86 -36.34
CA ARG A 471 18.22 -7.08 -37.31
C ARG A 471 17.02 -6.16 -37.06
N ALA A 472 16.67 -5.93 -35.79
CA ALA A 472 15.65 -4.93 -35.45
C ALA A 472 16.07 -3.50 -35.87
N ALA A 473 17.36 -3.17 -35.74
CA ALA A 473 17.92 -1.91 -36.25
C ALA A 473 17.77 -1.78 -37.78
N GLU A 474 18.16 -2.81 -38.53
CA GLU A 474 18.07 -2.87 -39.99
C GLU A 474 16.63 -2.81 -40.49
N ALA A 475 15.68 -3.37 -39.72
CA ALA A 475 14.25 -3.28 -39.99
C ALA A 475 13.64 -1.90 -39.69
N GLY A 476 14.40 -0.97 -39.10
CA GLY A 476 13.92 0.37 -38.74
C GLY A 476 13.06 0.40 -37.47
N GLU A 477 13.10 -0.64 -36.65
CA GLU A 477 12.32 -0.74 -35.40
C GLU A 477 13.00 -0.01 -34.23
N LEU A 478 14.29 0.33 -34.38
CA LEU A 478 15.07 1.00 -33.34
C LEU A 478 15.23 2.50 -33.59
N SER A 479 15.21 3.28 -32.51
CA SER A 479 15.53 4.70 -32.55
C SER A 479 17.01 4.94 -32.87
N PRO A 480 17.39 6.09 -33.46
CA PRO A 480 18.79 6.40 -33.74
C PRO A 480 19.69 6.31 -32.51
N GLN A 481 19.18 6.65 -31.34
CA GLN A 481 19.90 6.54 -30.07
C GLN A 481 20.17 5.07 -29.69
N ALA A 482 19.19 4.17 -29.88
CA ALA A 482 19.37 2.75 -29.64
C ALA A 482 20.37 2.11 -30.62
N VAL A 483 20.33 2.53 -31.90
CA VAL A 483 21.29 2.09 -32.91
C VAL A 483 22.71 2.52 -32.54
N ALA A 484 22.89 3.78 -32.13
CA ALA A 484 24.20 4.28 -31.70
C ALA A 484 24.77 3.49 -30.51
N LEU A 485 23.93 3.08 -29.54
CA LEU A 485 24.35 2.21 -28.44
C LEU A 485 24.84 0.84 -28.92
N LEU A 486 24.15 0.25 -29.90
CA LEU A 486 24.53 -1.03 -30.50
C LEU A 486 25.82 -0.95 -31.31
N GLU A 487 26.03 0.13 -32.05
CA GLU A 487 27.25 0.37 -32.83
C GLU A 487 28.47 0.65 -31.94
N ALA A 488 28.25 1.38 -30.83
CA ALA A 488 29.29 1.67 -29.86
C ALA A 488 29.74 0.43 -29.06
N TYR A 489 28.94 -0.64 -29.04
CA TYR A 489 29.27 -1.87 -28.32
C TYR A 489 30.25 -2.74 -29.14
N PRO A 490 31.53 -2.84 -28.73
CA PRO A 490 32.52 -3.56 -29.51
C PRO A 490 32.25 -5.07 -29.50
N PRO A 491 32.63 -5.81 -30.56
CA PRO A 491 32.69 -7.26 -30.49
C PRO A 491 33.71 -7.66 -29.40
N GLN A 492 33.30 -8.46 -28.42
CA GLN A 492 34.22 -8.93 -27.38
C GLN A 492 35.41 -9.68 -28.03
N PRO A 493 36.65 -9.44 -27.57
CA PRO A 493 37.81 -10.15 -28.09
C PRO A 493 37.64 -11.67 -27.90
N ALA A 494 37.97 -12.44 -28.93
CA ALA A 494 37.96 -13.90 -28.88
C ALA A 494 38.92 -14.38 -27.79
N GLY A 495 38.39 -15.00 -26.74
CA GLY A 495 39.20 -15.67 -25.72
C GLY A 495 39.21 -14.98 -24.36
N GLN A 496 38.21 -15.31 -23.55
CA GLN A 496 38.40 -15.72 -22.16
C GLN A 496 37.09 -16.38 -21.72
N SER A 497 36.96 -17.69 -21.97
CA SER A 497 35.97 -18.49 -21.27
C SER A 497 36.40 -18.54 -19.81
N SER A 498 35.84 -17.67 -18.96
CA SER A 498 35.95 -17.89 -17.53
C SER A 498 35.12 -19.14 -17.21
N GLN A 499 35.80 -20.25 -16.94
CA GLN A 499 35.24 -21.44 -16.29
C GLN A 499 34.85 -21.14 -14.83
N ALA A 500 34.16 -20.02 -14.58
CA ALA A 500 33.52 -19.79 -13.28
C ALA A 500 32.22 -20.62 -13.27
N GLY A 501 32.18 -21.61 -12.40
CA GLY A 501 31.16 -22.65 -12.36
C GLY A 501 29.72 -22.10 -12.37
N TRP A 502 28.96 -22.53 -13.37
CA TRP A 502 27.51 -22.36 -13.48
C TRP A 502 26.77 -23.23 -12.46
N ARG A 503 26.99 -23.00 -11.16
CA ARG A 503 26.30 -23.70 -10.06
C ARG A 503 25.98 -22.76 -8.91
N SER A 504 25.24 -21.71 -9.21
CA SER A 504 24.29 -21.04 -8.30
C SER A 504 23.89 -19.73 -8.95
N TRP A 505 22.67 -19.68 -9.48
CA TRP A 505 21.93 -18.43 -9.36
C TRP A 505 21.83 -18.11 -7.86
N PRO A 506 21.93 -16.84 -7.43
CA PRO A 506 21.42 -16.47 -6.13
C PRO A 506 19.90 -16.64 -6.21
N VAL A 507 19.46 -17.84 -5.83
CA VAL A 507 18.09 -18.12 -5.44
C VAL A 507 18.03 -17.69 -3.99
N ASP A 508 17.90 -16.40 -3.73
CA ASP A 508 17.43 -15.84 -2.45
C ASP A 508 16.89 -14.42 -2.66
#